data_AF-A0A2E1ABG2-F1
#
_entry.id   AF-A0A2E1ABG2-F1
#
_cell.length_a   1.000
_cell.length_b   1.000
_cell.length_c   1.000
_cell.angle_alpha   90.00
_cell.angle_beta   90.00
_cell.angle_gamma   90.00
#
_symmetry.space_group_name_H-M   'P 1'
#
loop_
_entity.id
_entity.type
_entity.pdbx_description
1 polymer ?
#
loop_
_entity_poly.entity_id
_entity_poly.type
_entity_poly.pdbx_seq_one_letter_code
_entity_poly.pdbx_strand_id
1 'polypeptide(L)'
;MTVTVNMPVTVSLDDRIRLLSAVLAATNYPQVAQDRGRHLAHSHARNTRKYLLNEGMADHPAAKSLEDMLNRKVPLEALFTMMLLMPWPDLEVGMLPPFVPSDWPQQLHDFYLKSNLRTFWTENEQPWQDAVTQSKLIFADVSFHAFLSQFTGEISENFVFMPNISYPAVEEMGLRYRDQLIAIVPPPQAWGDSPPWPYDDETQLISVYRAAIMQYGRLLLQGYFRAHADKLEEAKQKDLPISDELKAIYPTWEEQFMMLYTKALVAMYLEDHVDPLEAKAYMLIERKANSIALLPGTTHVLRRFLRERGNRYDSFMDFLPYFPTQLRVAKRIVSL
;
A
#
# COMPACT_ATOMS: atom_id res chain seq x y z
N MET A 1 3.18 19.48 -26.30
CA MET A 1 3.27 18.08 -25.86
C MET A 1 4.57 17.92 -25.11
N THR A 2 4.55 18.01 -23.79
CA THR A 2 5.68 17.58 -22.96
C THR A 2 5.78 16.07 -23.09
N VAL A 3 6.93 15.56 -23.51
CA VAL A 3 7.23 14.12 -23.48
C VAL A 3 7.29 13.75 -22.01
N THR A 4 6.24 13.10 -21.49
CA THR A 4 6.24 12.59 -20.12
C THR A 4 7.24 11.45 -20.05
N VAL A 5 8.37 11.66 -19.38
CA VAL A 5 9.38 10.61 -19.17
C VAL A 5 8.76 9.57 -18.25
N ASN A 6 8.58 8.34 -18.72
CA ASN A 6 8.12 7.25 -17.87
C ASN A 6 9.26 6.86 -16.92
N MET A 7 9.10 7.13 -15.63
CA MET A 7 10.04 6.65 -14.63
C MET A 7 9.73 5.18 -14.28
N PRO A 8 10.72 4.27 -14.36
CA PRO A 8 10.50 2.86 -14.07
C PRO A 8 10.18 2.64 -12.58
N VAL A 9 9.45 1.56 -12.30
CA VAL A 9 9.25 1.09 -10.92
C VAL A 9 10.53 0.40 -10.45
N THR A 10 11.08 0.86 -9.32
CA THR A 10 12.22 0.18 -8.70
C THR A 10 11.71 -0.97 -7.84
N VAL A 11 12.20 -2.19 -8.07
CA VAL A 11 11.90 -3.33 -7.20
C VAL A 11 13.11 -3.63 -6.31
N SER A 12 12.94 -3.51 -5.00
CA SER A 12 14.03 -3.72 -4.04
C SER A 12 13.55 -4.24 -2.69
N LEU A 13 14.45 -4.89 -1.96
CA LEU A 13 14.26 -5.29 -0.57
C LEU A 13 14.93 -4.29 0.37
N ASP A 14 14.43 -4.23 1.61
CA ASP A 14 15.02 -3.45 2.68
C ASP A 14 15.10 -4.30 3.96
N ASP A 15 16.31 -4.52 4.46
CA ASP A 15 16.54 -5.39 5.62
C ASP A 15 15.96 -4.80 6.92
N ARG A 16 15.74 -3.49 7.00
CA ARG A 16 15.09 -2.84 8.16
C ARG A 16 13.62 -3.21 8.20
N ILE A 17 12.98 -3.25 7.04
CA ILE A 17 11.60 -3.71 6.88
C ILE A 17 11.51 -5.20 7.18
N ARG A 18 12.43 -6.03 6.64
CA ARG A 18 12.49 -7.47 6.93
C ARG A 18 12.71 -7.76 8.42
N LEU A 19 13.51 -6.95 9.11
CA LEU A 19 13.73 -7.07 10.55
C LEU A 19 12.43 -6.83 11.33
N LEU A 20 11.71 -5.73 11.06
CA LEU A 20 10.43 -5.49 11.74
C LEU A 20 9.40 -6.58 11.41
N SER A 21 9.36 -7.07 10.18
CA SER A 21 8.54 -8.23 9.79
C SER A 21 8.87 -9.49 10.60
N ALA A 22 10.16 -9.72 10.88
CA ALA A 22 10.61 -10.82 11.73
C ALA A 22 10.19 -10.61 13.20
N VAL A 23 10.35 -9.40 13.75
CA VAL A 23 9.89 -9.11 15.11
C VAL A 23 8.38 -9.27 15.22
N LEU A 24 7.59 -8.79 14.23
CA LEU A 24 6.15 -9.04 14.15
C LEU A 24 5.83 -10.54 14.19
N ALA A 25 6.62 -11.38 13.52
CA ALA A 25 6.44 -12.83 13.52
C ALA A 25 6.61 -13.45 14.92
N ALA A 26 7.35 -12.81 15.83
CA ALA A 26 7.53 -13.24 17.22
C ALA A 26 6.44 -12.72 18.18
N THR A 27 5.59 -11.78 17.74
CA THR A 27 4.48 -11.23 18.52
C THR A 27 3.19 -12.07 18.39
N ASN A 28 2.07 -11.59 18.98
CA ASN A 28 0.74 -12.14 18.73
C ASN A 28 0.10 -11.62 17.43
N TYR A 29 0.73 -10.67 16.73
CA TYR A 29 0.21 -10.11 15.48
C TYR A 29 -0.24 -11.18 14.47
N PRO A 30 0.51 -12.28 14.21
CA PRO A 30 0.07 -13.31 13.28
C PRO A 30 -1.26 -13.95 13.67
N GLN A 31 -1.52 -14.16 14.97
CA GLN A 31 -2.80 -14.72 15.43
C GLN A 31 -3.93 -13.70 15.28
N VAL A 32 -3.70 -12.46 15.70
CA VAL A 32 -4.68 -11.38 15.55
C VAL A 32 -5.06 -11.16 14.08
N ALA A 33 -4.10 -11.28 13.17
CA ALA A 33 -4.36 -11.20 11.73
C ALA A 33 -5.23 -12.36 11.23
N GLN A 34 -5.02 -13.59 11.71
CA GLN A 34 -5.86 -14.75 11.39
C GLN A 34 -7.29 -14.60 11.92
N ASP A 35 -7.45 -14.02 13.10
CA ASP A 35 -8.76 -13.79 13.73
C ASP A 35 -9.59 -12.76 12.97
N ARG A 36 -8.93 -11.80 12.30
CA ARG A 36 -9.59 -10.81 11.41
C ARG A 36 -10.04 -11.42 10.08
N GLY A 37 -9.27 -12.37 9.57
CA GLY A 37 -9.57 -13.06 8.32
C GLY A 37 -8.61 -14.22 8.09
N ARG A 38 -9.16 -15.42 7.93
CA ARG A 38 -8.35 -16.62 7.68
C ARG A 38 -7.64 -16.51 6.34
N HIS A 39 -6.34 -16.78 6.36
CA HIS A 39 -5.48 -16.77 5.19
C HIS A 39 -4.27 -17.67 5.45
N LEU A 40 -3.62 -18.20 4.42
CA LEU A 40 -2.34 -18.87 4.63
C LEU A 40 -1.19 -17.89 4.40
N ALA A 41 -0.40 -17.63 5.45
CA ALA A 41 0.82 -16.87 5.29
C ALA A 41 1.83 -17.65 4.40
N HIS A 42 2.67 -16.92 3.68
CA HIS A 42 3.72 -17.51 2.85
C HIS A 42 4.63 -18.46 3.68
N SER A 43 5.19 -19.50 3.03
CA SER A 43 6.04 -20.50 3.70
C SER A 43 7.20 -19.86 4.48
N HIS A 44 7.84 -18.84 3.89
CA HIS A 44 8.90 -18.07 4.55
C HIS A 44 8.42 -17.39 5.85
N ALA A 45 7.24 -16.75 5.86
CA ALA A 45 6.68 -16.12 7.05
C ALA A 45 6.43 -17.14 8.18
N ARG A 46 5.88 -18.31 7.83
CA ARG A 46 5.62 -19.40 8.79
C ARG A 46 6.92 -19.99 9.34
N ASN A 47 7.91 -20.21 8.48
CA ASN A 47 9.23 -20.69 8.88
C ASN A 47 9.94 -19.69 9.79
N THR A 48 9.87 -18.40 9.48
CA THR A 48 10.41 -17.31 10.31
C THR A 48 9.77 -17.33 11.70
N ARG A 49 8.44 -17.41 11.78
CA ARG A 49 7.72 -17.52 13.06
C ARG A 49 8.17 -18.75 13.84
N LYS A 50 8.17 -19.93 13.21
CA LYS A 50 8.58 -21.18 13.86
C LYS A 50 10.01 -21.09 14.40
N TYR A 51 10.93 -20.55 13.59
CA TYR A 51 12.32 -20.34 13.97
C TYR A 51 12.43 -19.45 15.22
N LEU A 52 11.84 -18.25 15.18
CA LEU A 52 11.91 -17.29 16.28
C LEU A 52 11.26 -17.81 17.57
N LEU A 53 10.14 -18.54 17.47
CA LEU A 53 9.51 -19.14 18.65
C LEU A 53 10.37 -20.24 19.27
N ASN A 54 11.05 -21.06 18.46
CA ASN A 54 11.98 -22.08 18.95
C ASN A 54 13.20 -21.45 19.66
N GLU A 55 13.66 -20.29 19.19
CA GLU A 55 14.73 -19.52 19.83
C GLU A 55 14.26 -18.70 21.05
N GLY A 56 13.01 -18.84 21.47
CA GLY A 56 12.47 -18.11 22.64
C GLY A 56 12.30 -16.60 22.41
N MET A 57 12.30 -16.14 21.16
CA MET A 57 12.29 -14.72 20.83
C MET A 57 10.96 -14.01 21.11
N ALA A 58 9.89 -14.75 21.42
CA ALA A 58 8.63 -14.17 21.90
C ALA A 58 8.76 -13.44 23.24
N ASP A 59 9.76 -13.82 24.05
CA ASP A 59 10.05 -13.19 25.34
C ASP A 59 11.17 -12.14 25.26
N HIS A 60 11.71 -11.90 24.06
CA HIS A 60 12.72 -10.88 23.85
C HIS A 60 12.14 -9.47 24.08
N PRO A 61 12.89 -8.53 24.69
CA PRO A 61 12.45 -7.15 24.89
C PRO A 61 11.91 -6.50 23.61
N ALA A 62 12.55 -6.77 22.47
CA ALA A 62 12.07 -6.32 21.17
C ALA A 62 10.63 -6.79 20.86
N ALA A 63 10.35 -8.08 20.98
CA ALA A 63 9.00 -8.60 20.70
C ALA A 63 7.96 -8.01 21.67
N LYS A 64 8.30 -7.84 22.95
CA LYS A 64 7.40 -7.26 23.96
C LYS A 64 7.10 -5.78 23.70
N SER A 65 8.10 -4.96 23.43
CA SER A 65 7.85 -3.54 23.17
C SER A 65 7.07 -3.32 21.86
N LEU A 66 7.28 -4.18 20.85
CA LEU A 66 6.44 -4.16 19.65
C LEU A 66 5.00 -4.57 19.94
N GLU A 67 4.78 -5.64 20.71
CA GLU A 67 3.46 -6.06 21.18
C GLU A 67 2.75 -4.93 21.94
N ASP A 68 3.46 -4.20 22.81
CA ASP A 68 2.90 -3.05 23.53
C ASP A 68 2.51 -1.90 22.59
N MET A 69 3.31 -1.61 21.56
CA MET A 69 2.96 -0.63 20.52
C MET A 69 1.72 -1.07 19.73
N LEU A 70 1.60 -2.35 19.39
CA LEU A 70 0.43 -2.91 18.71
C LEU A 70 -0.83 -2.84 19.60
N ASN A 71 -0.70 -3.14 20.90
CA ASN A 71 -1.79 -3.05 21.87
C ASN A 71 -2.28 -1.61 22.06
N ARG A 72 -1.38 -0.63 21.93
CA ARG A 72 -1.70 0.80 21.87
C ARG A 72 -2.26 1.26 20.53
N LYS A 73 -2.47 0.33 19.58
CA LYS A 73 -2.98 0.57 18.23
C LYS A 73 -2.10 1.54 17.42
N VAL A 74 -0.79 1.50 17.63
CA VAL A 74 0.14 2.21 16.74
C VAL A 74 0.00 1.62 15.33
N PRO A 75 -0.26 2.45 14.29
CA PRO A 75 -0.42 1.94 12.93
C PRO A 75 0.84 1.23 12.41
N LEU A 76 0.66 0.15 11.64
CA LEU A 76 1.80 -0.55 11.04
C LEU A 76 2.62 0.38 10.14
N GLU A 77 1.99 1.25 9.35
CA GLU A 77 2.73 2.20 8.51
C GLU A 77 3.62 3.14 9.33
N ALA A 78 3.21 3.51 10.56
CA ALA A 78 4.05 4.32 11.45
C ALA A 78 5.26 3.52 11.96
N LEU A 79 5.07 2.26 12.32
CA LEU A 79 6.13 1.35 12.76
C LEU A 79 7.13 1.08 11.62
N PHE A 80 6.66 0.77 10.42
CA PHE A 80 7.52 0.53 9.26
C PHE A 80 8.21 1.82 8.77
N THR A 81 7.54 2.98 8.81
CA THR A 81 8.18 4.27 8.48
C THR A 81 9.30 4.58 9.47
N MET A 82 9.11 4.30 10.77
CA MET A 82 10.13 4.49 11.79
C MET A 82 11.38 3.65 11.50
N MET A 83 11.24 2.41 11.04
CA MET A 83 12.39 1.58 10.67
C MET A 83 13.26 2.21 9.59
N LEU A 84 12.66 2.95 8.66
CA LEU A 84 13.41 3.63 7.60
C LEU A 84 14.27 4.79 8.12
N LEU A 85 14.01 5.31 9.32
CA LEU A 85 14.83 6.33 9.99
C LEU A 85 16.11 5.77 10.60
N MET A 86 16.17 4.45 10.82
CA MET A 86 17.30 3.77 11.44
C MET A 86 18.31 3.37 10.34
N PRO A 87 19.57 3.83 10.41
CA PRO A 87 20.63 3.37 9.52
C PRO A 87 20.90 1.88 9.72
N TRP A 88 21.04 1.14 8.62
CA TRP A 88 21.44 -0.27 8.67
C TRP A 88 22.98 -0.38 8.61
N PRO A 89 23.62 -1.33 9.34
CA PRO A 89 23.01 -2.37 10.18
C PRO A 89 22.84 -2.00 11.66
N ASP A 90 23.44 -0.91 12.12
CA ASP A 90 23.59 -0.62 13.55
C ASP A 90 22.30 -0.10 14.22
N LEU A 91 21.36 0.40 13.42
CA LEU A 91 20.05 0.95 13.82
C LEU A 91 20.10 2.21 14.68
N GLU A 92 21.28 2.77 14.93
CA GLU A 92 21.47 3.95 15.78
C GLU A 92 20.85 5.22 15.16
N VAL A 93 19.95 5.86 15.90
CA VAL A 93 19.26 7.07 15.46
C VAL A 93 19.23 8.10 16.59
N GLY A 94 19.50 9.36 16.26
CA GLY A 94 19.60 10.44 17.27
C GLY A 94 18.26 10.90 17.83
N MET A 95 17.15 10.68 17.12
CA MET A 95 15.82 11.07 17.58
C MET A 95 14.77 10.08 17.10
N LEU A 96 13.97 9.57 18.03
CA LEU A 96 12.85 8.68 17.78
C LEU A 96 11.52 9.43 17.90
N PRO A 97 10.47 8.97 17.20
CA PRO A 97 9.12 9.44 17.45
C PRO A 97 8.71 9.23 18.92
N PRO A 98 7.90 10.12 19.53
CA PRO A 98 7.56 10.04 20.96
C PRO A 98 6.82 8.76 21.40
N PHE A 99 6.21 8.02 20.46
CA PHE A 99 5.51 6.78 20.77
C PHE A 99 6.46 5.58 20.93
N VAL A 100 7.73 5.72 20.54
CA VAL A 100 8.72 4.65 20.49
C VAL A 100 9.59 4.70 21.75
N PRO A 101 9.83 3.56 22.43
CA PRO A 101 10.76 3.49 23.56
C PRO A 101 12.18 3.94 23.16
N SER A 102 12.87 4.65 24.05
CA SER A 102 14.21 5.18 23.77
C SER A 102 15.27 4.11 23.54
N ASP A 103 15.10 2.94 24.16
CA ASP A 103 15.98 1.79 24.04
C ASP A 103 15.60 0.85 22.88
N TRP A 104 14.54 1.17 22.14
CA TRP A 104 14.02 0.33 21.05
C TRP A 104 15.07 -0.03 19.98
N PRO A 105 15.92 0.89 19.47
CA PRO A 105 16.95 0.53 18.50
C PRO A 105 17.94 -0.51 19.05
N GLN A 106 18.32 -0.38 20.32
CA GLN A 106 19.21 -1.33 20.98
C GLN A 106 18.53 -2.69 21.14
N GLN A 107 17.24 -2.71 21.51
CA GLN A 107 16.46 -3.94 21.58
C GLN A 107 16.36 -4.63 20.20
N LEU A 108 16.16 -3.88 19.13
CA LEU A 108 16.09 -4.41 17.76
C LEU A 108 17.43 -4.99 17.29
N HIS A 109 18.53 -4.29 17.54
CA HIS A 109 19.86 -4.76 17.19
C HIS A 109 20.21 -6.03 17.98
N ASP A 110 19.93 -6.05 19.30
CA ASP A 110 20.10 -7.24 20.14
C ASP A 110 19.24 -8.41 19.67
N PHE A 111 17.99 -8.15 19.27
CA PHE A 111 17.11 -9.17 18.67
C PHE A 111 17.73 -9.77 17.41
N TYR A 112 18.20 -8.92 16.48
CA TYR A 112 18.82 -9.36 15.23
C TYR A 112 20.04 -10.26 15.47
N LEU A 113 20.88 -9.93 16.46
CA LEU A 113 22.07 -10.69 16.81
C LEU A 113 21.72 -12.01 17.53
N LYS A 114 20.90 -11.96 18.59
CA LYS A 114 20.57 -13.14 19.41
C LYS A 114 19.76 -14.18 18.65
N SER A 115 18.87 -13.73 17.78
CA SER A 115 18.10 -14.62 16.91
C SER A 115 18.90 -15.15 15.73
N ASN A 116 20.16 -14.74 15.55
CA ASN A 116 21.00 -15.09 14.39
C ASN A 116 20.28 -14.93 13.03
N LEU A 117 19.46 -13.88 12.90
CA LEU A 117 18.61 -13.66 11.73
C LEU A 117 19.39 -13.54 10.43
N ARG A 118 20.64 -13.06 10.49
CA ARG A 118 21.54 -13.00 9.33
C ARG A 118 21.70 -14.38 8.70
N THR A 119 22.12 -15.37 9.48
CA THR A 119 22.32 -16.74 8.98
C THR A 119 21.01 -17.31 8.46
N PHE A 120 19.93 -17.17 9.23
CA PHE A 120 18.61 -17.64 8.81
C PHE A 120 18.19 -17.04 7.46
N TRP A 121 18.40 -15.73 7.25
CA TRP A 121 18.08 -15.06 5.99
C TRP A 121 18.96 -15.51 4.83
N THR A 122 20.26 -15.72 5.04
CA THR A 122 21.17 -16.23 4.01
C THR A 122 20.78 -17.65 3.59
N GLU A 123 20.44 -18.52 4.54
CA GLU A 123 19.99 -19.89 4.26
C GLU A 123 18.62 -19.95 3.58
N ASN A 124 17.78 -18.93 3.79
CA ASN A 124 16.42 -18.83 3.26
C ASN A 124 16.26 -17.64 2.31
N GLU A 125 17.31 -17.31 1.56
CA GLU A 125 17.35 -16.14 0.68
C GLU A 125 16.53 -16.36 -0.61
N GLN A 126 16.54 -17.57 -1.14
CA GLN A 126 15.96 -17.87 -2.47
C GLN A 126 14.51 -17.38 -2.64
N PRO A 127 13.56 -17.61 -1.70
CA PRO A 127 12.20 -17.12 -1.87
C PRO A 127 12.09 -15.59 -1.97
N TRP A 128 12.99 -14.85 -1.33
CA TRP A 128 13.04 -13.38 -1.46
C TRP A 128 13.54 -12.96 -2.84
N GLN A 129 14.57 -13.65 -3.37
CA GLN A 129 15.10 -13.39 -4.71
C GLN A 129 14.09 -13.76 -5.80
N ASP A 130 13.33 -14.83 -5.60
CA ASP A 130 12.22 -15.20 -6.48
C ASP A 130 11.17 -14.08 -6.48
N ALA A 131 10.70 -13.65 -5.31
CA ALA A 131 9.71 -12.57 -5.21
C ALA A 131 10.17 -11.26 -5.88
N VAL A 132 11.45 -10.89 -5.75
CA VAL A 132 12.04 -9.74 -6.46
C VAL A 132 12.05 -9.97 -7.96
N THR A 133 12.47 -11.15 -8.42
CA THR A 133 12.55 -11.48 -9.85
C THR A 133 11.17 -11.45 -10.49
N GLN A 134 10.19 -12.10 -9.87
CA GLN A 134 8.79 -12.11 -10.30
C GLN A 134 8.22 -10.69 -10.37
N SER A 135 8.43 -9.88 -9.32
CA SER A 135 7.97 -8.49 -9.30
C SER A 135 8.62 -7.63 -10.40
N LYS A 136 9.93 -7.82 -10.67
CA LYS A 136 10.63 -7.11 -11.75
C LYS A 136 10.05 -7.43 -13.12
N LEU A 137 9.68 -8.69 -13.37
CA LEU A 137 9.06 -9.10 -14.63
C LEU A 137 7.73 -8.37 -14.86
N ILE A 138 6.89 -8.28 -13.83
CA ILE A 138 5.58 -7.62 -13.89
C ILE A 138 5.71 -6.12 -14.16
N PHE A 139 6.71 -5.48 -13.56
CA PHE A 139 6.89 -4.03 -13.67
C PHE A 139 7.82 -3.58 -14.81
N ALA A 140 8.28 -4.48 -15.67
CA ALA A 140 9.22 -4.15 -16.74
C ALA A 140 8.67 -3.07 -17.69
N ASP A 141 7.38 -3.16 -18.05
CA ASP A 141 6.76 -2.34 -19.11
C ASP A 141 5.60 -1.47 -18.59
N VAL A 142 5.52 -1.22 -17.28
CA VAL A 142 4.41 -0.43 -16.73
C VAL A 142 4.58 1.07 -16.97
N SER A 143 3.44 1.77 -17.07
CA SER A 143 3.37 3.22 -17.33
C SER A 143 2.84 4.01 -16.14
N PHE A 144 3.10 3.56 -14.90
CA PHE A 144 2.52 4.15 -13.69
C PHE A 144 2.82 5.64 -13.52
N HIS A 145 4.07 6.06 -13.75
CA HIS A 145 4.45 7.46 -13.59
C HIS A 145 3.72 8.36 -14.60
N ALA A 146 3.76 7.99 -15.89
CA ALA A 146 3.07 8.72 -16.94
C ALA A 146 1.54 8.74 -16.75
N PHE A 147 0.98 7.67 -16.19
CA PHE A 147 -0.45 7.59 -15.85
C PHE A 147 -0.81 8.52 -14.68
N LEU A 148 -0.09 8.44 -13.55
CA LEU A 148 -0.44 9.15 -12.31
C LEU A 148 -0.12 10.66 -12.36
N SER A 149 0.92 11.06 -13.09
CA SER A 149 1.29 12.48 -13.27
C SER A 149 0.19 13.32 -13.94
N GLN A 150 -0.73 12.66 -14.65
CA GLN A 150 -1.91 13.31 -15.24
C GLN A 150 -2.90 13.85 -14.19
N PHE A 151 -2.78 13.48 -12.92
CA PHE A 151 -3.59 14.01 -11.83
C PHE A 151 -2.83 15.01 -10.99
N THR A 152 -1.67 14.62 -10.46
CA THR A 152 -0.95 15.42 -9.46
C THR A 152 0.12 16.34 -10.05
N GLY A 153 0.39 16.24 -11.35
CA GLY A 153 1.43 17.02 -12.02
C GLY A 153 2.78 16.29 -12.03
N GLU A 154 3.86 17.06 -12.00
CA GLU A 154 5.21 16.50 -11.97
C GLU A 154 5.42 15.69 -10.68
N ILE A 155 5.96 14.48 -10.84
CA ILE A 155 6.31 13.58 -9.74
C ILE A 155 7.83 13.49 -9.71
N SER A 156 8.42 14.00 -8.63
CA SER A 156 9.88 14.01 -8.42
C SER A 156 10.39 12.78 -7.67
N GLU A 157 9.52 12.13 -6.89
CA GLU A 157 9.89 10.98 -6.06
C GLU A 157 9.94 9.68 -6.86
N ASN A 158 10.88 8.81 -6.51
CA ASN A 158 11.03 7.47 -7.06
C ASN A 158 9.99 6.52 -6.44
N PHE A 159 9.29 5.74 -7.27
CA PHE A 159 8.40 4.69 -6.78
C PHE A 159 9.14 3.37 -6.61
N VAL A 160 9.08 2.85 -5.39
CA VAL A 160 9.73 1.60 -4.99
C VAL A 160 8.65 0.57 -4.63
N PHE A 161 8.64 -0.55 -5.32
CA PHE A 161 7.86 -1.72 -4.96
C PHE A 161 8.74 -2.69 -4.16
N MET A 162 8.33 -3.00 -2.94
CA MET A 162 8.97 -3.99 -2.09
C MET A 162 8.04 -5.20 -1.95
N PRO A 163 8.34 -6.35 -2.58
CA PRO A 163 7.61 -7.57 -2.30
C PRO A 163 7.85 -7.97 -0.84
N ASN A 164 6.81 -8.43 -0.15
CA ASN A 164 6.87 -8.85 1.24
C ASN A 164 6.29 -10.25 1.43
N ILE A 165 7.16 -11.26 1.45
CA ILE A 165 6.77 -12.65 1.73
C ILE A 165 6.76 -12.98 3.24
N SER A 166 6.78 -11.96 4.10
CA SER A 166 6.77 -12.03 5.57
C SER A 166 5.56 -11.28 6.16
N TYR A 167 5.55 -11.02 7.46
CA TYR A 167 4.48 -10.24 8.10
C TYR A 167 4.65 -8.73 7.87
N PRO A 168 3.57 -7.95 7.70
CA PRO A 168 2.17 -8.39 7.64
C PRO A 168 1.86 -9.17 6.36
N ALA A 169 1.14 -10.28 6.50
CA ALA A 169 0.98 -11.27 5.42
C ALA A 169 -0.14 -10.93 4.42
N VAL A 170 -1.02 -9.97 4.77
CA VAL A 170 -2.20 -9.59 3.97
C VAL A 170 -2.39 -8.07 3.86
N GLU A 171 -1.66 -7.28 4.65
CA GLU A 171 -1.80 -5.83 4.66
C GLU A 171 -0.76 -5.21 3.72
N GLU A 172 -1.25 -4.40 2.78
CA GLU A 172 -0.41 -3.57 1.90
C GLU A 172 -0.14 -2.23 2.58
N MET A 173 1.09 -1.74 2.48
CA MET A 173 1.48 -0.48 3.10
C MET A 173 2.12 0.45 2.09
N GLY A 174 1.78 1.73 2.19
CA GLY A 174 2.43 2.81 1.45
C GLY A 174 3.18 3.71 2.41
N LEU A 175 4.50 3.85 2.22
CA LEU A 175 5.39 4.69 3.01
C LEU A 175 6.00 5.79 2.14
N ARG A 176 6.28 6.95 2.75
CA ARG A 176 7.05 8.02 2.12
C ARG A 176 8.31 8.26 2.93
N TYR A 177 9.48 8.11 2.31
CA TYR A 177 10.77 8.30 2.97
C TYR A 177 11.76 8.96 2.00
N ARG A 178 12.28 10.13 2.39
CA ARG A 178 13.14 10.97 1.53
C ARG A 178 12.48 11.21 0.16
N ASP A 179 13.17 10.90 -0.92
CA ASP A 179 12.74 10.99 -2.31
C ASP A 179 12.04 9.71 -2.81
N GLN A 180 11.61 8.82 -1.90
CA GLN A 180 11.00 7.54 -2.25
C GLN A 180 9.54 7.42 -1.77
N LEU A 181 8.71 6.85 -2.64
CA LEU A 181 7.35 6.37 -2.36
C LEU A 181 7.39 4.85 -2.40
N ILE A 182 7.29 4.20 -1.25
CA ILE A 182 7.55 2.77 -1.09
C ILE A 182 6.21 2.06 -0.88
N ALA A 183 5.92 1.08 -1.72
CA ALA A 183 4.81 0.14 -1.55
C ALA A 183 5.35 -1.21 -1.04
N ILE A 184 4.99 -1.59 0.18
CA ILE A 184 5.27 -2.91 0.74
C ILE A 184 4.04 -3.77 0.51
N VAL A 185 4.19 -4.80 -0.32
CA VAL A 185 3.04 -5.54 -0.86
C VAL A 185 3.23 -7.04 -0.63
N PRO A 186 2.33 -7.71 0.12
CA PRO A 186 2.35 -9.16 0.25
C PRO A 186 1.97 -9.85 -1.07
N PRO A 187 2.33 -11.14 -1.25
CA PRO A 187 1.91 -11.89 -2.42
C PRO A 187 0.38 -12.02 -2.49
N PRO A 188 -0.20 -12.16 -3.69
CA PRO A 188 -1.64 -12.35 -3.85
C PRO A 188 -2.14 -13.55 -3.05
N GLN A 189 -3.22 -13.35 -2.29
CA GLN A 189 -3.77 -14.42 -1.46
C GLN A 189 -4.47 -15.47 -2.31
N ALA A 190 -4.21 -16.74 -2.02
CA ALA A 190 -4.94 -17.85 -2.62
C ALA A 190 -6.24 -18.14 -1.85
N TRP A 191 -7.13 -18.90 -2.48
CA TRP A 191 -8.38 -19.28 -1.84
C TRP A 191 -8.18 -20.33 -0.75
N GLY A 192 -8.86 -20.13 0.38
CA GLY A 192 -8.85 -21.04 1.53
C GLY A 192 -7.48 -21.09 2.21
N ASP A 193 -7.02 -22.31 2.49
CA ASP A 193 -5.74 -22.57 3.17
C ASP A 193 -4.59 -22.82 2.20
N SER A 194 -4.73 -22.42 0.93
CA SER A 194 -3.67 -22.54 -0.07
C SER A 194 -2.59 -21.47 0.15
N PRO A 195 -1.30 -21.77 -0.13
CA PRO A 195 -0.24 -20.77 -0.01
C PRO A 195 -0.51 -19.61 -0.98
N PRO A 196 -0.04 -18.39 -0.67
CA PRO A 196 -0.16 -17.26 -1.58
C PRO A 196 0.42 -17.56 -2.96
N TRP A 197 -0.18 -16.98 -3.98
CA TRP A 197 0.30 -17.11 -5.35
C TRP A 197 1.66 -16.40 -5.52
N PRO A 198 2.52 -16.87 -6.42
CA PRO A 198 3.65 -16.09 -6.91
C PRO A 198 3.21 -14.71 -7.41
N TYR A 199 4.10 -13.73 -7.39
CA TYR A 199 3.74 -12.39 -7.88
C TYR A 199 3.42 -12.42 -9.39
N ASP A 200 4.17 -13.22 -10.15
CA ASP A 200 4.08 -13.33 -11.61
C ASP A 200 3.06 -14.36 -12.10
N ASP A 201 2.22 -14.89 -11.21
CA ASP A 201 1.13 -15.78 -11.63
C ASP A 201 0.17 -15.03 -12.55
N GLU A 202 0.01 -15.54 -13.78
CA GLU A 202 -0.80 -14.91 -14.83
C GLU A 202 -2.24 -14.61 -14.38
N THR A 203 -2.80 -15.44 -13.49
CA THR A 203 -4.17 -15.29 -13.00
C THR A 203 -4.29 -14.25 -11.88
N GLN A 204 -3.17 -13.80 -11.32
CA GLN A 204 -3.11 -12.87 -10.18
C GLN A 204 -2.33 -11.58 -10.46
N LEU A 205 -1.84 -11.35 -11.68
CA LEU A 205 -1.12 -10.13 -12.06
C LEU A 205 -1.87 -8.86 -11.68
N ILE A 206 -3.20 -8.87 -11.82
CA ILE A 206 -4.07 -7.74 -11.48
C ILE A 206 -3.96 -7.39 -9.99
N SER A 207 -3.85 -8.39 -9.12
CA SER A 207 -3.72 -8.17 -7.68
C SER A 207 -2.46 -7.36 -7.35
N VAL A 208 -1.36 -7.62 -8.06
CA VAL A 208 -0.08 -6.92 -7.91
C VAL A 208 -0.13 -5.51 -8.49
N TYR A 209 -0.68 -5.33 -9.70
CA TYR A 209 -0.89 -4.00 -10.29
C TYR A 209 -1.79 -3.13 -9.43
N ARG A 210 -2.91 -3.71 -8.96
CA ARG A 210 -3.87 -3.05 -8.07
C ARG A 210 -3.17 -2.55 -6.82
N ALA A 211 -2.42 -3.40 -6.12
CA ALA A 211 -1.70 -3.03 -4.91
C ALA A 211 -0.73 -1.87 -5.17
N ALA A 212 0.09 -1.98 -6.22
CA ALA A 212 1.09 -0.97 -6.54
C ALA A 212 0.45 0.40 -6.90
N ILE A 213 -0.55 0.41 -7.79
CA ILE A 213 -1.26 1.64 -8.20
C ILE A 213 -1.98 2.27 -7.01
N MET A 214 -2.65 1.47 -6.18
CA MET A 214 -3.34 1.99 -5.00
C MET A 214 -2.37 2.67 -4.03
N GLN A 215 -1.23 2.05 -3.72
CA GLN A 215 -0.26 2.65 -2.81
C GLN A 215 0.44 3.87 -3.43
N TYR A 216 0.84 3.81 -4.70
CA TYR A 216 1.47 4.94 -5.38
C TYR A 216 0.52 6.13 -5.47
N GLY A 217 -0.70 5.90 -5.99
CA GLY A 217 -1.74 6.92 -6.11
C GLY A 217 -2.12 7.51 -4.75
N ARG A 218 -2.23 6.67 -3.71
CA ARG A 218 -2.51 7.14 -2.35
C ARG A 218 -1.42 8.07 -1.84
N LEU A 219 -0.17 7.65 -1.93
CA LEU A 219 0.97 8.44 -1.46
C LEU A 219 1.09 9.77 -2.19
N LEU A 220 0.90 9.78 -3.51
CA LEU A 220 0.89 11.00 -4.31
C LEU A 220 -0.24 11.94 -3.89
N LEU A 221 -1.47 11.42 -3.76
CA LEU A 221 -2.61 12.24 -3.41
C LEU A 221 -2.49 12.81 -1.99
N GLN A 222 -1.95 12.05 -1.04
CA GLN A 222 -1.67 12.54 0.31
C GLN A 222 -0.69 13.72 0.30
N GLY A 223 0.41 13.62 -0.44
CA GLY A 223 1.35 14.73 -0.62
C GLY A 223 0.70 15.93 -1.30
N TYR A 224 -0.09 15.66 -2.34
CA TYR A 224 -0.82 16.68 -3.10
C TYR A 224 -1.84 17.44 -2.23
N PHE A 225 -2.59 16.73 -1.38
CA PHE A 225 -3.53 17.31 -0.42
C PHE A 225 -2.84 18.21 0.59
N ARG A 226 -1.70 17.75 1.16
CA ARG A 226 -0.93 18.56 2.11
C ARG A 226 -0.41 19.85 1.48
N ALA A 227 0.06 19.79 0.23
CA ALA A 227 0.56 20.95 -0.50
C ALA A 227 -0.54 21.96 -0.89
N HIS A 228 -1.82 21.55 -0.87
CA HIS A 228 -2.95 22.37 -1.29
C HIS A 228 -4.07 22.39 -0.24
N ALA A 229 -3.71 22.37 1.06
CA ALA A 229 -4.66 22.26 2.16
C ALA A 229 -5.77 23.32 2.09
N ASP A 230 -5.43 24.58 1.77
CA ASP A 230 -6.38 25.68 1.67
C ASP A 230 -7.47 25.45 0.61
N LYS A 231 -7.08 24.95 -0.57
CA LYS A 231 -8.03 24.63 -1.67
C LYS A 231 -8.85 23.38 -1.36
N LEU A 232 -8.28 22.44 -0.61
CA LEU A 232 -8.99 21.22 -0.23
C LEU A 232 -10.19 21.52 0.67
N GLU A 233 -10.11 22.53 1.54
CA GLU A 233 -11.23 22.95 2.40
C GLU A 233 -12.47 23.38 1.61
N GLU A 234 -12.30 23.94 0.42
CA GLU A 234 -13.43 24.25 -0.48
C GLU A 234 -14.12 22.98 -0.99
N ALA A 235 -13.33 21.95 -1.33
CA ALA A 235 -13.87 20.67 -1.80
C ALA A 235 -14.65 19.93 -0.69
N LYS A 236 -14.22 20.07 0.56
CA LYS A 236 -14.87 19.48 1.74
C LYS A 236 -16.24 20.07 2.06
N GLN A 237 -16.58 21.26 1.54
CA GLN A 237 -17.89 21.87 1.75
C GLN A 237 -19.05 21.07 1.15
N LYS A 238 -18.75 20.06 0.31
CA LYS A 238 -19.75 19.20 -0.32
C LYS A 238 -19.45 17.74 -0.01
N ASP A 239 -20.39 17.11 0.69
CA ASP A 239 -20.34 15.68 0.98
C ASP A 239 -20.26 14.82 -0.28
N LEU A 240 -19.46 13.76 -0.20
CA LEU A 240 -19.39 12.73 -1.23
C LEU A 240 -20.65 11.86 -1.20
N PRO A 241 -21.20 11.46 -2.37
CA PRO A 241 -22.44 10.69 -2.45
C PRO A 241 -22.24 9.18 -2.17
N ILE A 242 -21.47 8.84 -1.13
CA ILE A 242 -21.21 7.45 -0.69
C ILE A 242 -22.25 6.97 0.33
N SER A 243 -22.34 5.65 0.55
CA SER A 243 -23.27 5.06 1.52
C SER A 243 -22.81 5.27 2.97
N ASP A 244 -23.73 5.14 3.92
CA ASP A 244 -23.42 5.34 5.34
C ASP A 244 -22.49 4.25 5.89
N GLU A 245 -22.57 3.03 5.37
CA GLU A 245 -21.62 1.96 5.71
C GLU A 245 -20.19 2.35 5.32
N LEU A 246 -20.00 2.93 4.12
CA LEU A 246 -18.69 3.39 3.68
C LEU A 246 -18.22 4.62 4.48
N LYS A 247 -19.12 5.52 4.90
CA LYS A 247 -18.75 6.63 5.79
C LYS A 247 -18.29 6.15 7.17
N ALA A 248 -18.86 5.04 7.67
CA ALA A 248 -18.42 4.47 8.93
C ALA A 248 -16.99 3.88 8.85
N ILE A 249 -16.63 3.32 7.68
CA ILE A 249 -15.28 2.79 7.42
C ILE A 249 -14.28 3.91 7.11
N TYR A 250 -14.71 4.93 6.38
CA TYR A 250 -13.92 6.09 5.95
C TYR A 250 -14.54 7.37 6.54
N PRO A 251 -14.23 7.72 7.80
CA PRO A 251 -14.93 8.78 8.54
C PRO A 251 -14.66 10.18 7.99
N THR A 252 -13.51 10.43 7.36
CA THR A 252 -13.16 11.76 6.84
C THR A 252 -13.41 11.91 5.34
N TRP A 253 -13.63 13.13 4.85
CA TRP A 253 -13.81 13.40 3.43
C TRP A 253 -12.60 12.93 2.61
N GLU A 254 -11.39 13.15 3.13
CA GLU A 254 -10.15 12.75 2.49
C GLU A 254 -10.03 11.24 2.35
N GLU A 255 -10.36 10.47 3.40
CA GLU A 255 -10.36 9.01 3.33
C GLU A 255 -11.38 8.48 2.33
N GLN A 256 -12.58 9.07 2.30
CA GLN A 256 -13.63 8.72 1.36
C GLN A 256 -13.21 8.99 -0.08
N PHE A 257 -12.67 10.18 -0.35
CA PHE A 257 -12.19 10.54 -1.67
C PHE A 257 -10.99 9.68 -2.07
N MET A 258 -10.04 9.47 -1.17
CA MET A 258 -8.85 8.63 -1.39
C MET A 258 -9.26 7.23 -1.82
N MET A 259 -10.20 6.60 -1.10
CA MET A 259 -10.71 5.27 -1.42
C MET A 259 -11.32 5.24 -2.83
N LEU A 260 -12.18 6.21 -3.18
CA LEU A 260 -12.79 6.28 -4.50
C LEU A 260 -11.73 6.50 -5.59
N TYR A 261 -10.81 7.43 -5.35
CA TYR A 261 -9.75 7.79 -6.27
C TYR A 261 -8.83 6.61 -6.58
N THR A 262 -8.27 5.96 -5.56
CA THR A 262 -7.31 4.87 -5.77
C THR A 262 -7.93 3.67 -6.48
N LYS A 263 -9.20 3.37 -6.19
CA LYS A 263 -9.91 2.28 -6.89
C LYS A 263 -10.23 2.64 -8.33
N ALA A 264 -10.61 3.90 -8.59
CA ALA A 264 -10.84 4.37 -9.95
C ALA A 264 -9.55 4.42 -10.77
N LEU A 265 -8.42 4.76 -10.16
CA LEU A 265 -7.10 4.67 -10.81
C LEU A 265 -6.80 3.24 -11.28
N VAL A 266 -7.05 2.23 -10.44
CA VAL A 266 -6.87 0.83 -10.85
C VAL A 266 -7.78 0.50 -12.03
N ALA A 267 -9.08 0.82 -11.95
CA ALA A 267 -10.02 0.53 -13.04
C ALA A 267 -9.60 1.20 -14.36
N MET A 268 -9.17 2.47 -14.29
CA MET A 268 -8.69 3.22 -15.46
C MET A 268 -7.41 2.61 -16.04
N TYR A 269 -6.44 2.28 -15.19
CA TYR A 269 -5.18 1.71 -15.65
C TYR A 269 -5.36 0.33 -16.27
N LEU A 270 -6.17 -0.54 -15.65
CA LEU A 270 -6.47 -1.85 -16.21
C LEU A 270 -7.13 -1.72 -17.59
N GLU A 271 -8.05 -0.77 -17.76
CA GLU A 271 -8.73 -0.53 -19.03
C GLU A 271 -7.79 -0.01 -20.11
N ASP A 272 -6.86 0.90 -19.75
CA ASP A 272 -5.99 1.59 -20.70
C ASP A 272 -4.71 0.80 -21.04
N HIS A 273 -4.21 -0.03 -20.12
CA HIS A 273 -2.88 -0.62 -20.20
C HIS A 273 -2.82 -2.14 -20.00
N VAL A 274 -3.90 -2.80 -19.58
CA VAL A 274 -3.91 -4.25 -19.34
C VAL A 274 -4.96 -4.93 -20.22
N ASP A 275 -6.23 -4.89 -19.83
CA ASP A 275 -7.35 -5.42 -20.58
C ASP A 275 -8.66 -4.77 -20.09
N PRO A 276 -9.52 -4.21 -20.98
CA PRO A 276 -10.84 -3.71 -20.62
C PRO A 276 -11.75 -4.74 -19.91
N LEU A 277 -11.60 -6.04 -20.18
CA LEU A 277 -12.33 -7.10 -19.47
C LEU A 277 -11.89 -7.20 -18.01
N GLU A 278 -10.60 -7.03 -17.73
CA GLU A 278 -10.08 -7.06 -16.37
C GLU A 278 -10.51 -5.84 -15.57
N ALA A 279 -10.58 -4.66 -16.20
CA ALA A 279 -11.18 -3.48 -15.59
C ALA A 279 -12.65 -3.72 -15.20
N LYS A 280 -13.43 -4.38 -16.06
CA LYS A 280 -14.84 -4.73 -15.78
C LYS A 280 -14.96 -5.76 -14.65
N ALA A 281 -14.12 -6.79 -14.67
CA ALA A 281 -14.07 -7.81 -13.62
C ALA A 281 -13.72 -7.18 -12.26
N TYR A 282 -12.68 -6.34 -12.23
CA TYR A 282 -12.29 -5.58 -11.05
C TYR A 282 -13.43 -4.70 -10.51
N MET A 283 -14.10 -3.93 -11.37
CA MET A 283 -15.24 -3.10 -10.97
C MET A 283 -16.42 -3.92 -10.44
N LEU A 284 -16.65 -5.12 -10.99
CA LEU A 284 -17.68 -6.04 -10.51
C LEU A 284 -17.35 -6.60 -9.11
N ILE A 285 -16.09 -6.96 -8.88
CA ILE A 285 -15.60 -7.42 -7.56
C ILE A 285 -15.75 -6.31 -6.53
N GLU A 286 -15.29 -5.09 -6.84
CA GLU A 286 -15.40 -3.94 -5.93
C GLU A 286 -16.86 -3.59 -5.58
N ARG A 287 -17.77 -3.74 -6.54
CA ARG A 287 -19.21 -3.59 -6.29
C ARG A 287 -19.78 -4.68 -5.38
N LYS A 288 -19.42 -5.95 -5.61
CA LYS A 288 -20.03 -7.11 -4.92
C LYS A 288 -19.40 -7.40 -3.56
N ALA A 289 -18.08 -7.38 -3.46
CA ALA A 289 -17.33 -7.75 -2.27
C ALA A 289 -17.12 -6.56 -1.32
N ASN A 290 -16.92 -5.35 -1.86
CA ASN A 290 -16.59 -4.16 -1.07
C ASN A 290 -17.70 -3.11 -1.04
N SER A 291 -18.87 -3.40 -1.64
CA SER A 291 -20.04 -2.52 -1.66
C SER A 291 -19.82 -1.16 -2.36
N ILE A 292 -18.87 -1.07 -3.31
CA ILE A 292 -18.48 0.19 -3.98
C ILE A 292 -19.18 0.31 -5.33
N ALA A 293 -20.50 0.48 -5.29
CA ALA A 293 -21.32 0.59 -6.50
C ALA A 293 -21.04 1.86 -7.35
N LEU A 294 -20.37 2.86 -6.78
CA LEU A 294 -20.09 4.14 -7.43
C LEU A 294 -18.88 4.11 -8.36
N LEU A 295 -18.09 3.04 -8.33
CA LEU A 295 -16.80 2.99 -9.00
C LEU A 295 -16.86 3.31 -10.51
N PRO A 296 -17.81 2.79 -11.32
CA PRO A 296 -17.91 3.18 -12.73
C PRO A 296 -18.16 4.69 -12.92
N GLY A 297 -19.00 5.29 -12.06
CA GLY A 297 -19.27 6.72 -12.07
C GLY A 297 -18.04 7.54 -11.67
N THR A 298 -17.29 7.09 -10.67
CA THR A 298 -16.01 7.70 -10.26
C THR A 298 -15.01 7.67 -11.41
N THR A 299 -14.81 6.51 -12.05
CA THR A 299 -13.95 6.36 -13.22
C THR A 299 -14.33 7.32 -14.35
N HIS A 300 -15.63 7.41 -14.67
CA HIS A 300 -16.11 8.33 -15.69
C HIS A 300 -15.81 9.81 -15.34
N VAL A 301 -16.04 10.21 -14.09
CA VAL A 301 -15.83 11.58 -13.61
C VAL A 301 -14.34 11.95 -13.59
N LEU A 302 -13.45 11.04 -13.20
CA LEU A 302 -11.99 11.27 -13.26
C LEU A 302 -11.48 11.34 -14.71
N ARG A 303 -11.94 10.45 -15.61
CA ARG A 303 -11.63 10.57 -17.04
C ARG A 303 -12.12 11.88 -17.64
N ARG A 304 -13.29 12.36 -17.19
CA ARG A 304 -13.80 13.67 -17.60
C ARG A 304 -12.88 14.80 -17.15
N PHE A 305 -12.38 14.76 -15.91
CA PHE A 305 -11.35 15.71 -15.46
C PHE A 305 -10.14 15.71 -16.41
N LEU A 306 -9.58 14.53 -16.73
CA LEU A 306 -8.43 14.44 -17.63
C LEU A 306 -8.68 15.07 -19.00
N ARG A 307 -9.89 14.93 -19.55
CA ARG A 307 -10.28 15.57 -20.83
C ARG A 307 -10.51 17.08 -20.72
N GLU A 308 -10.98 17.56 -19.57
CA GLU A 308 -11.29 18.98 -19.33
C GLU A 308 -10.09 19.76 -18.74
N ARG A 309 -9.00 19.07 -18.34
CA ARG A 309 -7.78 19.67 -17.79
C ARG A 309 -7.09 20.56 -18.83
N GLY A 310 -6.68 21.76 -18.40
CA GLY A 310 -6.07 22.79 -19.25
C GLY A 310 -7.07 23.59 -20.11
N ASN A 311 -8.37 23.28 -20.02
CA ASN A 311 -9.44 24.07 -20.63
C ASN A 311 -10.40 24.62 -19.56
N ARG A 312 -10.97 23.74 -18.75
CA ARG A 312 -11.93 24.10 -17.69
C ARG A 312 -11.31 24.09 -16.28
N TYR A 313 -10.34 23.22 -16.05
CA TYR A 313 -9.63 23.11 -14.77
C TYR A 313 -8.13 23.19 -15.02
N ASP A 314 -7.44 24.09 -14.34
CA ASP A 314 -5.98 24.22 -14.45
C ASP A 314 -5.28 23.09 -13.70
N SER A 315 -5.83 22.70 -12.54
CA SER A 315 -5.29 21.66 -11.68
C SER A 315 -6.38 20.69 -11.21
N PHE A 316 -5.95 19.57 -10.61
CA PHE A 316 -6.88 18.63 -10.00
C PHE A 316 -7.61 19.24 -8.79
N MET A 317 -6.96 20.14 -8.05
CA MET A 317 -7.60 20.89 -6.95
C MET A 317 -8.79 21.73 -7.41
N ASP A 318 -8.69 22.39 -8.57
CA ASP A 318 -9.79 23.24 -9.08
C ASP A 318 -11.01 22.40 -9.50
N PHE A 319 -10.81 21.11 -9.74
CA PHE A 319 -11.87 20.16 -10.09
C PHE A 319 -12.58 19.57 -8.87
N LEU A 320 -11.89 19.34 -7.75
CA LEU A 320 -12.44 18.62 -6.59
C LEU A 320 -13.76 19.20 -6.05
N PRO A 321 -13.98 20.53 -5.95
CA PRO A 321 -15.27 21.08 -5.50
C PRO A 321 -16.48 20.74 -6.38
N TYR A 322 -16.24 20.29 -7.62
CA TYR A 322 -17.28 19.86 -8.56
C TYR A 322 -17.50 18.34 -8.56
N PHE A 323 -16.50 17.57 -8.09
CA PHE A 323 -16.51 16.12 -8.11
C PHE A 323 -17.78 15.50 -7.47
N PRO A 324 -18.22 15.90 -6.25
CA PRO A 324 -19.41 15.30 -5.65
C PRO A 324 -20.69 15.50 -6.49
N THR A 325 -20.82 16.66 -7.13
CA THR A 325 -21.98 16.98 -7.97
C THR A 325 -21.96 16.16 -9.25
N GLN A 326 -20.80 16.06 -9.91
CA GLN A 326 -20.64 15.25 -11.12
C GLN A 326 -20.85 13.76 -10.83
N LEU A 327 -20.37 13.27 -9.68
CA LEU A 327 -20.56 11.89 -9.26
C LEU A 327 -22.03 11.54 -9.01
N ARG A 328 -22.81 12.45 -8.41
CA ARG A 328 -24.28 12.27 -8.26
C ARG A 328 -24.98 12.14 -9.62
N VAL A 329 -24.57 12.92 -10.61
CA VAL A 329 -25.13 12.85 -11.97
C VAL A 329 -24.73 11.52 -12.64
N ALA A 330 -23.45 11.15 -12.58
CA ALA A 330 -22.96 9.89 -13.14
C ALA A 330 -23.67 8.67 -12.53
N LYS A 331 -23.91 8.68 -11.21
CA LYS A 331 -24.66 7.62 -10.51
C LYS A 331 -26.05 7.38 -11.12
N ARG A 332 -26.77 8.45 -11.48
CA ARG A 332 -28.12 8.36 -12.08
C ARG A 332 -28.08 7.75 -13.48
N ILE A 333 -27.03 8.03 -14.26
CA ILE A 333 -26.88 7.55 -15.63
C ILE A 333 -26.52 6.06 -15.65
N VAL A 334 -25.66 5.60 -14.73
CA VAL A 334 -25.23 4.18 -14.66
C VAL A 334 -26.32 3.26 -14.07
N SER A 335 -27.29 3.82 -13.36
CA SER A 335 -28.44 3.07 -12.80
C SER A 335 -29.64 2.94 -13.75
N LEU A 336 -29.64 3.67 -14.87
CA LEU A 336 -30.59 3.55 -15.98
C LEU A 336 -30.01 2.60 -17.02
#